data_AF-Q9RFZ6-F1
#
_entry.id   AF-Q9RFZ6-F1
#
_cell.length_a   1.000
_cell.length_b   1.000
_cell.length_c   1.000
_cell.angle_alpha   90.00
_cell.angle_beta   90.00
_cell.angle_gamma   90.00
#
_symmetry.space_group_name_H-M   'P 1'
#
loop_
_entity.id
_entity.type
_entity.pdbx_description
1 polymer ?
#
loop_
_entity_poly.entity_id
_entity_poly.type
_entity_poly.pdbx_seq_one_letter_code
_entity_poly.pdbx_strand_id
1 'polypeptide(L)'
;MKKIILLLSTNILIFTFLTFLSIKWPSSINYLQSVSRKINRKDEKSHVYNTDKTEITEIGYWTRNGAITIKGIPKTVKKVSSSLPPEITSLYGAFSYRNTDDVIVTGFERWDTKNITDMSYVFSNNSIVDIDLSFWDTSKVTNMNGMFKNAVKFNNGGKPLKWTTSNVETMESMFDGATNFDQNLKDWKVDKVKNNKNFSRGSIFSNYENKKPKWKGVIEINDPIIKKPETTVPEVIIHPSPPKPKVNIPLTRIITPATKWSPILKPAPDSKKGLEIPKANVGTTNQQFKKLSTPAIVGIVVGSQVALTSLAVGAPYLIKRFKK
;
A
#
# COMPACT_ATOMS: atom_id res chain seq x y z
N MET A 1 0.67 -42.96 93.31
CA MET A 1 0.18 -42.24 94.51
C MET A 1 0.59 -40.76 94.40
N LYS A 2 -0.42 -39.88 94.36
CA LYS A 2 -0.51 -38.46 94.81
C LYS A 2 0.69 -37.49 94.77
N LYS A 3 0.41 -36.33 94.14
CA LYS A 3 0.72 -34.89 94.45
C LYS A 3 1.33 -34.21 93.20
N ILE A 4 0.66 -33.35 92.42
CA ILE A 4 -0.04 -32.06 92.65
C ILE A 4 0.82 -31.01 93.37
N ILE A 5 0.81 -29.79 92.79
CA ILE A 5 1.15 -28.42 93.28
C ILE A 5 2.42 -27.86 92.62
N LEU A 6 2.57 -26.61 92.16
CA LEU A 6 1.71 -25.46 91.76
C LEU A 6 2.69 -24.30 91.40
N LEU A 7 2.44 -23.58 90.29
CA LEU A 7 2.61 -22.13 90.02
C LEU A 7 3.97 -21.36 90.07
N LEU A 8 4.04 -20.40 89.11
CA LEU A 8 4.80 -19.12 89.01
C LEU A 8 6.28 -19.23 88.60
N SER A 9 6.91 -18.38 87.78
CA SER A 9 6.54 -17.22 86.95
C SER A 9 7.82 -16.77 86.22
N THR A 10 7.77 -16.34 84.96
CA THR A 10 8.38 -15.07 84.43
C THR A 10 8.30 -15.00 82.90
N ASN A 11 8.08 -13.77 82.43
CA ASN A 11 7.91 -13.29 81.06
C ASN A 11 9.14 -13.49 80.17
N ILE A 12 8.94 -13.64 78.85
CA ILE A 12 9.44 -12.70 77.83
C ILE A 12 8.61 -12.84 76.54
N LEU A 13 8.20 -11.67 76.03
CA LEU A 13 7.45 -11.40 74.81
C LEU A 13 8.15 -11.93 73.54
N ILE A 14 7.37 -12.32 72.53
CA ILE A 14 7.21 -11.58 71.25
C ILE A 14 5.92 -12.08 70.57
N PHE A 15 4.94 -11.17 70.47
CA PHE A 15 3.82 -11.17 69.51
C PHE A 15 4.40 -10.83 68.12
N THR A 16 3.94 -11.39 67.00
CA THR A 16 2.72 -10.97 66.28
C THR A 16 2.30 -12.07 65.26
N PHE A 17 1.05 -12.56 65.25
CA PHE A 17 -0.09 -12.11 64.40
C PHE A 17 0.24 -12.17 62.88
N LEU A 18 -0.46 -12.91 62.00
CA LEU A 18 -1.90 -12.92 61.74
C LEU A 18 -2.30 -14.15 60.86
N THR A 19 -3.45 -14.71 61.22
CA THR A 19 -4.43 -15.57 60.54
C THR A 19 -4.37 -15.90 59.03
N PHE A 20 -4.75 -17.15 58.75
CA PHE A 20 -5.22 -17.69 57.47
C PHE A 20 -6.13 -16.73 56.67
N LEU A 21 -5.79 -16.52 55.39
CA LEU A 21 -6.78 -16.37 54.32
C LEU A 21 -6.29 -17.15 53.10
N SER A 22 -7.05 -18.16 52.72
CA SER A 22 -6.88 -18.94 51.48
C SER A 22 -7.07 -18.05 50.26
N ILE A 23 -5.97 -17.69 49.59
CA ILE A 23 -6.00 -17.04 48.27
C ILE A 23 -5.66 -18.12 47.23
N LYS A 24 -6.67 -18.54 46.46
CA LYS A 24 -6.48 -19.31 45.23
C LYS A 24 -5.82 -18.41 44.18
N TRP A 25 -4.61 -18.75 43.79
CA TRP A 25 -3.97 -18.23 42.58
C TRP A 25 -4.17 -19.25 41.43
N PRO A 26 -4.78 -18.88 40.30
CA PRO A 26 -4.67 -19.68 39.09
C PRO A 26 -3.38 -19.30 38.34
N SER A 27 -2.45 -20.26 38.32
CA SER A 27 -1.68 -20.68 37.14
C SER A 27 -1.18 -19.58 36.21
N SER A 28 -0.03 -19.00 36.53
CA SER A 28 0.86 -18.42 35.53
C SER A 28 2.24 -19.05 35.66
N ILE A 29 2.72 -19.57 34.53
CA ILE A 29 4.10 -19.83 34.08
C ILE A 29 4.11 -21.17 33.33
N ASN A 30 3.93 -21.07 32.02
CA ASN A 30 4.60 -21.92 31.04
C ASN A 30 5.00 -21.01 29.89
N TYR A 31 6.10 -20.29 30.10
CA TYR A 31 6.88 -19.70 29.03
C TYR A 31 8.02 -20.67 28.71
N LEU A 32 8.35 -20.79 27.42
CA LEU A 32 9.36 -21.66 26.80
C LEU A 32 8.89 -23.02 26.28
N GLN A 33 8.19 -22.99 25.15
CA GLN A 33 8.62 -23.79 24.00
C GLN A 33 8.73 -22.89 22.79
N SER A 34 9.97 -22.58 22.38
CA SER A 34 10.31 -22.13 21.04
C SER A 34 9.91 -23.22 20.06
N VAL A 35 8.69 -23.16 19.52
CA VAL A 35 8.29 -24.03 18.43
C VAL A 35 8.53 -23.28 17.13
N SER A 36 9.60 -23.65 16.43
CA SER A 36 9.68 -23.47 14.97
C SER A 36 8.55 -24.29 14.34
N ARG A 37 7.32 -23.77 14.37
CA ARG A 37 6.14 -24.50 13.93
C ARG A 37 5.92 -24.20 12.46
N LYS A 38 6.07 -25.24 11.64
CA LYS A 38 5.72 -25.29 10.21
C LYS A 38 4.48 -24.44 9.94
N ILE A 39 4.58 -23.51 9.01
CA ILE A 39 3.44 -22.78 8.43
C ILE A 39 2.47 -23.84 7.90
N ASN A 40 1.38 -24.07 8.62
CA ASN A 40 0.34 -24.99 8.19
C ASN A 40 -0.47 -24.21 7.14
N ARG A 41 -0.22 -24.43 5.85
CA ARG A 41 -0.88 -23.74 4.71
C ARG A 41 -2.40 -24.00 4.60
N LYS A 42 -3.06 -24.46 5.67
CA LYS A 42 -4.51 -24.77 5.72
C LYS A 42 -5.37 -23.61 6.23
N ASP A 43 -4.79 -22.59 6.88
CA ASP A 43 -5.54 -21.49 7.51
C ASP A 43 -5.43 -20.16 6.75
N GLU A 44 -5.20 -20.23 5.43
CA GLU A 44 -5.20 -19.08 4.56
C GLU A 44 -6.36 -19.12 3.57
N LYS A 45 -7.05 -18.00 3.44
CA LYS A 45 -8.07 -17.77 2.41
C LYS A 45 -7.56 -16.72 1.44
N SER A 46 -7.62 -17.01 0.14
CA SER A 46 -7.34 -15.99 -0.88
C SER A 46 -8.53 -15.04 -1.03
N HIS A 47 -8.25 -13.79 -1.41
CA HIS A 47 -9.31 -12.87 -1.83
C HIS A 47 -10.11 -13.47 -2.99
N VAL A 48 -11.42 -13.34 -2.93
CA VAL A 48 -12.32 -13.64 -4.05
C VAL A 48 -12.64 -12.31 -4.73
N TYR A 49 -12.59 -12.29 -6.05
CA TYR A 49 -12.77 -11.09 -6.84
C TYR A 49 -13.99 -11.19 -7.75
N ASN A 50 -14.52 -10.03 -8.15
CA ASN A 50 -15.40 -9.94 -9.30
C ASN A 50 -14.67 -10.25 -10.62
N THR A 51 -15.42 -10.37 -11.71
CA THR A 51 -14.91 -10.83 -13.03
C THR A 51 -13.74 -9.99 -13.56
N ASP A 52 -13.74 -8.67 -13.35
CA ASP A 52 -12.70 -7.76 -13.83
C ASP A 52 -11.55 -7.53 -12.83
N LYS A 53 -11.59 -8.17 -11.66
CA LYS A 53 -10.61 -8.07 -10.57
C LYS A 53 -10.46 -6.67 -9.96
N THR A 54 -11.46 -5.81 -10.11
CA THR A 54 -11.46 -4.47 -9.50
C THR A 54 -12.14 -4.42 -8.14
N GLU A 55 -12.92 -5.43 -7.77
CA GLU A 55 -13.60 -5.55 -6.47
C GLU A 55 -13.26 -6.88 -5.80
N ILE A 56 -12.93 -6.82 -4.50
CA ILE A 56 -12.84 -8.02 -3.65
C ILE A 56 -14.23 -8.28 -3.06
N THR A 57 -14.87 -9.37 -3.45
CA THR A 57 -16.20 -9.76 -2.97
C THR A 57 -16.12 -10.54 -1.66
N GLU A 58 -15.03 -11.25 -1.42
CA GLU A 58 -14.73 -11.91 -0.15
C GLU A 58 -13.30 -11.66 0.30
N ILE A 59 -13.15 -11.18 1.54
CA ILE A 59 -11.86 -10.86 2.13
C ILE A 59 -11.10 -12.15 2.44
N GLY A 60 -9.90 -12.27 1.88
CA GLY A 60 -8.91 -13.27 2.22
C GLY A 60 -8.07 -12.88 3.43
N TYR A 61 -7.49 -13.88 4.08
CA TYR A 61 -6.69 -13.74 5.29
C TYR A 61 -5.60 -14.82 5.35
N TRP A 62 -4.65 -14.63 6.25
CA TRP A 62 -3.60 -15.58 6.58
C TRP A 62 -3.40 -15.60 8.09
N THR A 63 -2.91 -16.71 8.62
CA THR A 63 -2.75 -16.88 10.07
C THR A 63 -1.28 -16.88 10.44
N ARG A 64 -0.91 -16.08 11.45
CA ARG A 64 0.44 -16.09 12.04
C ARG A 64 0.38 -15.78 13.51
N ASN A 65 1.13 -16.56 14.30
CA ASN A 65 1.26 -16.38 15.75
C ASN A 65 -0.11 -16.32 16.48
N GLY A 66 -1.10 -17.06 16.00
CA GLY A 66 -2.45 -17.08 16.57
C GLY A 66 -3.37 -15.92 16.18
N ALA A 67 -2.89 -14.95 15.38
CA ALA A 67 -3.71 -13.89 14.80
C ALA A 67 -4.17 -14.28 13.40
N ILE A 68 -5.44 -14.01 13.09
CA ILE A 68 -6.00 -14.10 11.73
C ILE A 68 -5.91 -12.71 11.12
N THR A 69 -5.01 -12.55 10.16
CA THR A 69 -4.65 -11.28 9.56
C THR A 69 -5.19 -11.17 8.15
N ILE A 70 -5.84 -10.07 7.84
CA ILE A 70 -6.29 -9.78 6.47
C ILE A 70 -5.11 -9.86 5.47
N LYS A 71 -5.36 -10.42 4.28
CA LYS A 71 -4.39 -10.32 3.17
C LYS A 71 -4.39 -8.90 2.64
N GLY A 72 -3.21 -8.35 2.36
CA GLY A 72 -3.06 -7.00 1.82
C GLY A 72 -3.96 -6.78 0.60
N ILE A 73 -4.57 -5.60 0.52
CA ILE A 73 -5.50 -5.22 -0.54
C ILE A 73 -4.68 -4.69 -1.73
N PRO A 74 -4.72 -5.32 -2.92
CA PRO A 74 -3.95 -4.89 -4.07
C PRO A 74 -4.30 -3.47 -4.52
N LYS A 75 -3.31 -2.75 -5.07
CA LYS A 75 -3.44 -1.34 -5.46
C LYS A 75 -4.44 -1.09 -6.60
N THR A 76 -4.71 -2.12 -7.39
CA THR A 76 -5.67 -2.11 -8.51
C THR A 76 -7.13 -2.25 -8.05
N VAL A 77 -7.36 -2.69 -6.80
CA VAL A 77 -8.70 -2.88 -6.25
C VAL A 77 -9.30 -1.53 -5.88
N LYS A 78 -10.49 -1.26 -6.40
CA LYS A 78 -11.29 -0.04 -6.19
C LYS A 78 -12.27 -0.19 -5.03
N LYS A 79 -12.65 -1.43 -4.72
CA LYS A 79 -13.66 -1.73 -3.71
C LYS A 79 -13.40 -3.06 -3.02
N VAL A 80 -13.64 -3.12 -1.73
CA VAL A 80 -13.64 -4.35 -0.95
C VAL A 80 -15.04 -4.64 -0.42
N SER A 81 -15.28 -5.89 -0.04
CA SER A 81 -16.52 -6.32 0.59
C SER A 81 -16.86 -5.44 1.79
N SER A 82 -18.12 -5.04 1.91
CA SER A 82 -18.59 -4.21 3.03
C SER A 82 -18.66 -4.96 4.36
N SER A 83 -18.47 -6.27 4.35
CA SER A 83 -18.42 -7.11 5.55
C SER A 83 -17.01 -7.62 5.77
N LEU A 84 -16.44 -7.28 6.93
CA LEU A 84 -15.20 -7.88 7.41
C LEU A 84 -15.53 -9.25 8.02
N PRO A 85 -14.84 -10.34 7.63
CA PRO A 85 -15.01 -11.64 8.28
C PRO A 85 -14.77 -11.55 9.80
N PRO A 86 -15.69 -12.03 10.64
CA PRO A 86 -15.65 -11.83 12.10
C PRO A 86 -14.46 -12.52 12.78
N GLU A 87 -13.85 -13.50 12.13
CA GLU A 87 -12.65 -14.19 12.59
C GLU A 87 -11.37 -13.36 12.47
N ILE A 88 -11.36 -12.28 11.67
CA ILE A 88 -10.18 -11.42 11.52
C ILE A 88 -9.92 -10.69 12.83
N THR A 89 -8.68 -10.75 13.29
CA THR A 89 -8.21 -10.08 14.52
C THR A 89 -7.10 -9.07 14.24
N SER A 90 -6.53 -9.05 13.03
CA SER A 90 -5.48 -8.10 12.64
C SER A 90 -5.74 -7.51 11.25
N LEU A 91 -5.62 -6.19 11.16
CA LEU A 91 -5.65 -5.41 9.92
C LEU A 91 -4.25 -5.05 9.42
N TYR A 92 -3.21 -5.72 9.94
CA TYR A 92 -1.81 -5.42 9.66
C TYR A 92 -1.54 -5.16 8.18
N GLY A 93 -1.11 -3.93 7.87
CA GLY A 93 -0.68 -3.55 6.52
C GLY A 93 -1.75 -3.60 5.42
N ALA A 94 -3.05 -3.76 5.76
CA ALA A 94 -4.12 -4.07 4.82
C ALA A 94 -4.18 -3.13 3.60
N PHE A 95 -3.97 -1.84 3.79
CA PHE A 95 -4.06 -0.79 2.78
C PHE A 95 -2.75 0.00 2.63
N SER A 96 -1.62 -0.64 2.95
CA SER A 96 -0.30 -0.01 2.91
C SER A 96 0.23 0.22 1.48
N TYR A 97 1.19 1.13 1.35
CA TYR A 97 1.95 1.41 0.12
C TYR A 97 1.11 1.80 -1.09
N ARG A 98 0.28 2.84 -0.97
CA ARG A 98 -0.49 3.41 -2.08
C ARG A 98 -0.02 4.82 -2.38
N ASN A 99 0.29 5.09 -3.64
CA ASN A 99 0.77 6.37 -4.14
C ASN A 99 -0.35 7.14 -4.85
N THR A 100 -0.07 8.38 -5.26
CA THR A 100 -1.05 9.27 -5.91
C THR A 100 -1.66 8.73 -7.20
N ASP A 101 -0.96 7.82 -7.88
CA ASP A 101 -1.40 7.24 -9.16
C ASP A 101 -2.19 5.93 -8.97
N ASP A 102 -2.26 5.43 -7.73
CA ASP A 102 -3.03 4.22 -7.39
C ASP A 102 -4.53 4.53 -7.22
N VAL A 103 -5.36 3.50 -7.33
CA VAL A 103 -6.81 3.69 -7.18
C VAL A 103 -7.20 3.80 -5.71
N ILE A 104 -8.08 4.77 -5.42
CA ILE A 104 -8.73 4.90 -4.11
C ILE A 104 -9.64 3.68 -3.92
N VAL A 105 -9.42 2.96 -2.83
CA VAL A 105 -10.23 1.81 -2.43
C VAL A 105 -11.33 2.25 -1.47
N THR A 106 -12.52 1.67 -1.61
CA THR A 106 -13.71 1.95 -0.79
C THR A 106 -14.34 0.64 -0.27
N GLY A 107 -15.34 0.73 0.59
CA GLY A 107 -16.13 -0.41 1.10
C GLY A 107 -15.75 -0.86 2.50
N PHE A 108 -14.69 -0.32 3.11
CA PHE A 108 -14.23 -0.68 4.46
C PHE A 108 -14.62 0.35 5.53
N GLU A 109 -15.28 1.44 5.15
CA GLU A 109 -15.56 2.60 6.00
C GLU A 109 -16.44 2.22 7.21
N ARG A 110 -17.25 1.17 7.06
CA ARG A 110 -18.21 0.69 8.07
C ARG A 110 -17.96 -0.75 8.52
N TRP A 111 -16.74 -1.26 8.37
CA TRP A 111 -16.40 -2.57 8.91
C TRP A 111 -16.62 -2.64 10.43
N ASP A 112 -17.16 -3.77 10.88
CA ASP A 112 -17.20 -4.11 12.31
C ASP A 112 -15.80 -4.54 12.77
N THR A 113 -15.07 -3.62 13.41
CA THR A 113 -13.70 -3.86 13.87
C THR A 113 -13.60 -4.26 15.36
N LYS A 114 -14.71 -4.64 16.02
CA LYS A 114 -14.74 -4.94 17.46
C LYS A 114 -13.86 -6.11 17.91
N ASN A 115 -13.38 -6.92 16.97
CA ASN A 115 -12.49 -8.06 17.22
C ASN A 115 -11.02 -7.76 16.89
N ILE A 116 -10.73 -6.58 16.33
CA ILE A 116 -9.39 -6.22 15.90
C ILE A 116 -8.54 -5.84 17.12
N THR A 117 -7.41 -6.50 17.26
CA THR A 117 -6.40 -6.22 18.29
C THR A 117 -5.17 -5.53 17.72
N ASP A 118 -4.92 -5.67 16.41
CA ASP A 118 -3.75 -5.11 15.73
C ASP A 118 -4.16 -4.29 14.50
N MET A 119 -3.90 -2.99 14.56
CA MET A 119 -4.09 -2.02 13.48
C MET A 119 -2.76 -1.41 13.02
N SER A 120 -1.64 -2.10 13.26
CA SER A 120 -0.34 -1.57 12.84
C SER A 120 -0.21 -1.51 11.32
N TYR A 121 0.34 -0.40 10.84
CA TYR A 121 0.66 -0.14 9.43
C TYR A 121 -0.50 -0.21 8.44
N VAL A 122 -1.76 -0.23 8.89
CA VAL A 122 -2.96 -0.40 8.02
C VAL A 122 -2.91 0.52 6.80
N PHE A 123 -2.59 1.80 7.00
CA PHE A 123 -2.49 2.83 5.95
C PHE A 123 -1.06 3.38 5.82
N SER A 124 -0.05 2.61 6.21
CA SER A 124 1.34 3.07 6.11
C SER A 124 1.74 3.29 4.65
N ASN A 125 2.33 4.45 4.35
CA ASN A 125 2.68 4.91 3.00
C ASN A 125 1.47 4.91 2.05
N ASN A 126 0.27 5.21 2.55
CA ASN A 126 -0.92 5.42 1.73
C ASN A 126 -1.16 6.92 1.55
N SER A 127 -0.62 7.50 0.47
CA SER A 127 -0.66 8.93 0.20
C SER A 127 -2.00 9.44 -0.32
N ILE A 128 -3.00 8.56 -0.50
CA ILE A 128 -4.28 8.90 -1.12
C ILE A 128 -5.49 8.76 -0.19
N VAL A 129 -5.34 8.11 0.97
CA VAL A 129 -6.46 7.89 1.90
C VAL A 129 -6.80 9.17 2.66
N ASP A 130 -8.07 9.55 2.62
CA ASP A 130 -8.68 10.56 3.50
C ASP A 130 -10.18 10.24 3.66
N ILE A 131 -10.46 9.21 4.46
CA ILE A 131 -11.80 8.63 4.60
C ILE A 131 -12.20 8.70 6.07
N ASP A 132 -13.49 8.85 6.34
CA ASP A 132 -14.07 8.83 7.69
C ASP A 132 -14.01 7.41 8.28
N LEU A 133 -13.17 7.22 9.29
CA LEU A 133 -12.99 5.98 10.05
C LEU A 133 -13.63 6.04 11.44
N SER A 134 -14.55 6.98 11.67
CA SER A 134 -15.20 7.17 12.98
C SER A 134 -16.10 6.00 13.39
N PHE A 135 -16.46 5.11 12.44
CA PHE A 135 -17.25 3.91 12.70
C PHE A 135 -16.41 2.73 13.22
N TRP A 136 -15.09 2.79 13.14
CA TRP A 136 -14.23 1.71 13.60
C TRP A 136 -14.19 1.65 15.13
N ASP A 137 -14.56 0.50 15.67
CA ASP A 137 -14.36 0.16 17.07
C ASP A 137 -12.88 -0.20 17.31
N THR A 138 -12.23 0.58 18.17
CA THR A 138 -10.81 0.44 18.55
C THR A 138 -10.64 -0.06 19.98
N SER A 139 -11.72 -0.41 20.68
CA SER A 139 -11.73 -0.74 22.10
C SER A 139 -10.86 -1.93 22.50
N LYS A 140 -10.59 -2.86 21.57
CA LYS A 140 -9.70 -4.02 21.79
C LYS A 140 -8.30 -3.87 21.20
N VAL A 141 -8.02 -2.77 20.51
CA VAL A 141 -6.74 -2.57 19.82
C VAL A 141 -5.63 -2.35 20.84
N THR A 142 -4.55 -3.12 20.71
CA THR A 142 -3.34 -3.00 21.52
C THR A 142 -2.16 -2.43 20.74
N ASN A 143 -2.17 -2.53 19.41
CA ASN A 143 -1.09 -2.05 18.54
C ASN A 143 -1.60 -1.12 17.43
N MET A 144 -1.12 0.12 17.41
CA MET A 144 -1.41 1.13 16.37
C MET A 144 -0.14 1.66 15.68
N ASN A 145 0.98 0.93 15.78
CA ASN A 145 2.26 1.37 15.21
C ASN A 145 2.15 1.70 13.73
N GLY A 146 2.63 2.88 13.34
CA GLY A 146 2.74 3.30 11.96
C GLY A 146 1.43 3.30 11.16
N MET A 147 0.27 3.28 11.82
CA MET A 147 -1.03 3.10 11.15
C MET A 147 -1.24 4.10 10.01
N PHE A 148 -0.81 5.36 10.20
CA PHE A 148 -0.89 6.44 9.20
C PHE A 148 0.48 7.01 8.85
N LYS A 149 1.57 6.24 9.06
CA LYS A 149 2.92 6.68 8.71
C LYS A 149 2.97 7.05 7.22
N ASN A 150 3.39 8.27 6.88
CA ASN A 150 3.44 8.83 5.53
C ASN A 150 2.07 8.87 4.80
N ALA A 151 0.96 8.85 5.52
CA ALA A 151 -0.37 9.03 4.94
C ALA A 151 -0.67 10.52 4.72
N VAL A 152 0.00 11.12 3.73
CA VAL A 152 0.11 12.59 3.58
C VAL A 152 -1.23 13.33 3.45
N LYS A 153 -2.27 12.68 2.90
CA LYS A 153 -3.62 13.27 2.76
C LYS A 153 -4.54 13.03 3.95
N PHE A 154 -4.20 12.11 4.85
CA PHE A 154 -5.13 11.63 5.85
C PHE A 154 -5.45 12.71 6.89
N ASN A 155 -6.73 13.05 6.99
CA ASN A 155 -7.28 13.87 8.07
C ASN A 155 -8.70 13.40 8.46
N ASN A 156 -8.92 12.07 8.37
CA ASN A 156 -10.19 11.39 8.70
C ASN A 156 -11.42 11.96 7.96
N GLY A 157 -11.27 12.38 6.70
CA GLY A 157 -12.34 13.02 5.92
C GLY A 157 -12.86 14.31 6.56
N GLY A 158 -12.02 14.98 7.37
CA GLY A 158 -12.39 16.16 8.16
C GLY A 158 -13.26 15.86 9.38
N LYS A 159 -13.54 14.59 9.70
CA LYS A 159 -14.33 14.20 10.88
C LYS A 159 -13.45 14.03 12.12
N PRO A 160 -13.95 14.32 13.33
CA PRO A 160 -13.19 14.07 14.56
C PRO A 160 -12.86 12.58 14.75
N LEU A 161 -11.59 12.27 15.01
CA LEU A 161 -11.12 10.90 15.23
C LEU A 161 -11.40 10.44 16.69
N LYS A 162 -12.63 9.99 16.94
CA LYS A 162 -13.14 9.60 18.28
C LYS A 162 -12.92 8.11 18.60
N TRP A 163 -11.66 7.71 18.72
CA TRP A 163 -11.30 6.33 19.03
C TRP A 163 -11.11 6.06 20.53
N THR A 164 -11.31 4.81 20.93
CA THR A 164 -11.03 4.32 22.28
C THR A 164 -9.63 3.73 22.32
N THR A 165 -8.70 4.40 23.02
CA THR A 165 -7.28 4.04 23.03
C THR A 165 -6.78 3.47 24.36
N SER A 166 -7.66 3.23 25.33
CA SER A 166 -7.31 2.80 26.70
C SER A 166 -6.61 1.44 26.80
N ASN A 167 -6.65 0.63 25.74
CA ASN A 167 -5.96 -0.66 25.65
C ASN A 167 -4.70 -0.63 24.77
N VAL A 168 -4.41 0.49 24.11
CA VAL A 168 -3.27 0.59 23.20
C VAL A 168 -1.96 0.61 24.01
N GLU A 169 -1.03 -0.25 23.63
CA GLU A 169 0.28 -0.37 24.25
C GLU A 169 1.39 0.29 23.44
N THR A 170 1.20 0.49 22.13
CA THR A 170 2.23 1.06 21.25
C THR A 170 1.62 1.89 20.12
N MET A 171 2.21 3.06 19.89
CA MET A 171 1.82 4.05 18.87
C MET A 171 3.04 4.63 18.13
N GLU A 172 4.12 3.86 18.03
CA GLU A 172 5.35 4.30 17.36
C GLU A 172 5.07 4.70 15.90
N SER A 173 5.56 5.86 15.49
CA SER A 173 5.40 6.43 14.14
C SER A 173 3.94 6.54 13.66
N MET A 174 2.93 6.55 14.54
CA MET A 174 1.52 6.45 14.13
C MET A 174 1.12 7.48 13.05
N PHE A 175 1.55 8.74 13.20
CA PHE A 175 1.34 9.85 12.27
C PHE A 175 2.65 10.43 11.72
N ASP A 176 3.74 9.66 11.75
CA ASP A 176 5.04 10.08 11.24
C ASP A 176 4.95 10.39 9.74
N GLY A 177 5.19 11.63 9.33
CA GLY A 177 5.07 12.09 7.94
C GLY A 177 3.63 12.23 7.42
N ALA A 178 2.61 12.16 8.28
CA ALA A 178 1.22 12.45 7.91
C ALA A 178 1.00 13.97 7.85
N THR A 179 1.50 14.60 6.79
CA THR A 179 1.66 16.06 6.70
C THR A 179 0.35 16.84 6.89
N ASN A 180 -0.79 16.34 6.41
CA ASN A 180 -2.08 17.04 6.54
C ASN A 180 -2.85 16.73 7.83
N PHE A 181 -2.34 15.83 8.68
CA PHE A 181 -3.04 15.45 9.89
C PHE A 181 -2.99 16.59 10.93
N ASP A 182 -4.16 17.08 11.36
CA ASP A 182 -4.31 18.20 12.30
C ASP A 182 -5.48 18.02 13.30
N GLN A 183 -5.82 16.77 13.61
CA GLN A 183 -6.92 16.45 14.54
C GLN A 183 -6.57 16.73 16.00
N ASN A 184 -7.58 16.99 16.83
CA ASN A 184 -7.42 17.10 18.27
C ASN A 184 -7.54 15.71 18.94
N LEU A 185 -6.46 15.24 19.57
CA LEU A 185 -6.36 13.93 20.20
C LEU A 185 -6.21 14.01 21.73
N LYS A 186 -6.40 15.20 22.33
CA LYS A 186 -6.18 15.43 23.77
C LYS A 186 -6.98 14.51 24.69
N ASP A 187 -8.13 14.02 24.22
CA ASP A 187 -9.06 13.20 24.98
C ASP A 187 -8.77 11.69 24.88
N TRP A 188 -7.75 11.31 24.10
CA TRP A 188 -7.30 9.91 24.01
C TRP A 188 -6.69 9.45 25.33
N LYS A 189 -7.13 8.27 25.80
CA LYS A 189 -6.64 7.65 27.03
C LYS A 189 -5.46 6.74 26.71
N VAL A 190 -4.24 7.21 26.96
CA VAL A 190 -3.00 6.54 26.55
C VAL A 190 -2.18 5.99 27.73
N ASP A 191 -2.84 5.69 28.86
CA ASP A 191 -2.19 5.24 30.11
C ASP A 191 -1.35 3.96 29.97
N LYS A 192 -1.65 3.12 28.97
CA LYS A 192 -0.95 1.85 28.72
C LYS A 192 0.14 1.95 27.65
N VAL A 193 0.30 3.09 27.00
CA VAL A 193 1.27 3.24 25.91
C VAL A 193 2.68 3.23 26.47
N LYS A 194 3.48 2.27 26.00
CA LYS A 194 4.88 2.03 26.39
C LYS A 194 5.87 2.61 25.39
N ASN A 195 5.44 2.81 24.13
CA ASN A 195 6.28 3.36 23.07
C ASN A 195 5.45 4.27 22.14
N ASN A 196 5.89 5.51 22.01
CA ASN A 196 5.32 6.57 21.17
C ASN A 196 6.41 7.31 20.38
N LYS A 197 7.56 6.67 20.12
CA LYS A 197 8.64 7.27 19.35
C LYS A 197 8.12 7.74 17.99
N ASN A 198 8.54 8.92 17.54
CA ASN A 198 8.12 9.50 16.26
C ASN A 198 6.59 9.63 16.08
N PHE A 199 5.79 9.63 17.16
CA PHE A 199 4.33 9.55 17.07
C PHE A 199 3.73 10.56 16.08
N SER A 200 4.19 11.81 16.13
CA SER A 200 3.70 12.91 15.29
C SER A 200 4.74 13.51 14.36
N ARG A 201 5.98 12.99 14.33
CA ARG A 201 7.11 13.60 13.61
C ARG A 201 6.74 13.97 12.16
N GLY A 202 6.91 15.24 11.79
CA GLY A 202 6.67 15.70 10.40
C GLY A 202 5.18 15.86 10.01
N SER A 203 4.24 15.73 10.94
CA SER A 203 2.85 16.18 10.77
C SER A 203 2.69 17.64 11.18
N ILE A 204 1.68 18.36 10.66
CA ILE A 204 1.35 19.72 11.15
C ILE A 204 0.98 19.69 12.64
N PHE A 205 0.25 18.65 13.04
CA PHE A 205 -0.14 18.37 14.43
C PHE A 205 1.04 18.36 15.42
N SER A 206 2.27 18.01 15.01
CA SER A 206 3.42 17.95 15.94
C SER A 206 3.75 19.28 16.61
N ASN A 207 3.32 20.40 16.01
CA ASN A 207 3.56 21.75 16.51
C ASN A 207 2.55 22.19 17.58
N TYR A 208 1.52 21.39 17.86
CA TYR A 208 0.40 21.74 18.75
C TYR A 208 0.32 20.79 19.95
N GLU A 209 1.11 21.08 20.99
CA GLU A 209 1.17 20.23 22.20
C GLU A 209 -0.20 20.08 22.89
N ASN A 210 -1.05 21.11 22.83
CA ASN A 210 -2.41 21.08 23.38
C ASN A 210 -3.40 20.17 22.64
N LYS A 211 -3.05 19.71 21.44
CA LYS A 211 -3.82 18.72 20.68
C LYS A 211 -3.34 17.29 20.93
N LYS A 212 -2.16 17.10 21.54
CA LYS A 212 -1.57 15.78 21.77
C LYS A 212 -2.24 15.02 22.92
N PRO A 213 -2.26 13.67 22.87
CA PRO A 213 -2.64 12.87 24.02
C PRO A 213 -1.72 13.14 25.21
N LYS A 214 -2.26 13.06 26.42
CA LYS A 214 -1.45 13.19 27.64
C LYS A 214 -0.74 11.88 27.95
N TRP A 215 0.52 11.77 27.51
CA TRP A 215 1.35 10.59 27.77
C TRP A 215 1.61 10.38 29.26
N LYS A 216 1.55 9.12 29.71
CA LYS A 216 1.84 8.74 31.10
C LYS A 216 3.05 7.83 31.15
N GLY A 217 4.12 8.29 31.78
CA GLY A 217 5.35 7.50 31.95
C GLY A 217 6.21 7.34 30.69
N VAL A 218 5.85 8.00 29.58
CA VAL A 218 6.64 8.06 28.34
C VAL A 218 6.65 9.48 27.79
N ILE A 219 7.74 9.83 27.10
CA ILE A 219 7.90 11.10 26.38
C ILE A 219 8.00 10.81 24.89
N GLU A 220 7.35 11.62 24.06
CA GLU A 220 7.52 11.51 22.61
C GLU A 220 8.95 11.96 22.24
N ILE A 221 9.74 11.04 21.70
CA ILE A 221 11.07 11.32 21.15
C ILE A 221 10.99 11.25 19.63
N ASN A 222 11.39 12.33 18.97
CA ASN A 222 11.42 12.43 17.52
C ASN A 222 12.86 12.33 17.01
N ASP A 223 13.10 11.41 16.08
CA ASP A 223 14.34 11.34 15.32
C ASP A 223 14.50 12.62 14.46
N PRO A 224 15.73 13.06 14.17
CA PRO A 224 15.94 14.21 13.30
C PRO A 224 15.34 13.97 11.91
N ILE A 225 14.66 14.98 11.38
CA ILE A 225 14.20 14.97 9.99
C ILE A 225 15.43 15.22 9.12
N ILE A 226 16.01 14.14 8.56
CA ILE A 226 17.06 14.27 7.54
C ILE A 226 16.38 14.85 6.29
N LYS A 227 16.44 16.18 6.12
CA LYS A 227 16.03 16.82 4.87
C LYS A 227 16.99 16.32 3.79
N LYS A 228 16.45 15.69 2.74
CA LYS A 228 17.23 15.46 1.51
C LYS A 228 17.78 16.84 1.08
N PRO A 229 19.10 16.98 0.84
CA PRO A 229 19.64 18.26 0.40
C PRO A 229 18.84 18.75 -0.79
N GLU A 230 18.40 20.01 -0.75
CA GLU A 230 17.75 20.65 -1.89
C GLU A 230 18.67 20.46 -3.11
N THR A 231 18.15 19.85 -4.17
CA THR A 231 18.83 19.83 -5.44
C THR A 231 18.83 21.26 -5.95
N THR A 232 19.86 22.04 -5.63
CA THR A 232 20.11 23.31 -6.31
C THR A 232 20.34 22.96 -7.78
N VAL A 233 19.36 23.24 -8.64
CA VAL A 233 19.61 23.23 -10.09
C VAL A 233 20.70 24.28 -10.30
N PRO A 234 21.88 23.92 -10.81
CA PRO A 234 22.91 24.93 -11.07
C PRO A 234 22.31 25.99 -11.99
N GLU A 235 22.51 27.25 -11.64
CA GLU A 235 22.10 28.36 -12.49
C GLU A 235 22.75 28.16 -13.87
N VAL A 236 21.91 27.90 -14.88
CA VAL A 236 22.40 27.80 -16.26
C VAL A 236 22.77 29.23 -16.65
N ILE A 237 24.06 29.56 -16.54
CA ILE A 237 24.60 30.80 -17.11
C ILE A 237 24.49 30.65 -18.63
N ILE A 238 23.43 31.20 -19.21
CA ILE A 238 23.28 31.28 -20.67
C ILE A 238 24.25 32.37 -21.14
N HIS A 239 25.42 31.97 -21.63
CA HIS A 239 26.27 32.90 -22.36
C HIS A 239 25.55 33.32 -23.66
N PRO A 240 25.38 34.63 -23.93
CA PRO A 240 24.84 35.07 -25.21
C PRO A 240 25.74 34.53 -26.33
N SER A 241 25.14 33.97 -27.39
CA SER A 241 25.89 33.53 -28.56
C SER A 241 26.72 34.70 -29.10
N PRO A 242 28.00 34.50 -29.42
CA PRO A 242 28.84 35.56 -29.97
C PRO A 242 28.20 36.11 -31.25
N PRO A 243 28.28 37.44 -31.50
CA PRO A 243 27.71 38.03 -32.69
C PRO A 243 28.33 37.38 -33.93
N LYS A 244 27.47 36.88 -34.83
CA LYS A 244 27.93 36.25 -36.09
C LYS A 244 28.78 37.27 -36.87
N PRO A 245 29.99 36.88 -37.33
CA PRO A 245 30.80 37.77 -38.16
C PRO A 245 30.05 38.14 -39.44
N LYS A 246 30.01 39.43 -39.78
CA LYS A 246 29.43 39.92 -41.03
C LYS A 246 30.34 39.51 -42.19
N VAL A 247 30.02 38.42 -42.86
CA VAL A 247 30.68 38.03 -44.11
C VAL A 247 29.94 38.70 -45.27
N ASN A 248 30.59 39.66 -45.92
CA ASN A 248 30.08 40.30 -47.13
C ASN A 248 30.57 39.50 -48.35
N ILE A 249 29.72 38.65 -48.92
CA ILE A 249 30.05 37.88 -50.14
C ILE A 249 29.49 38.67 -51.34
N PRO A 250 30.33 39.13 -52.29
CA PRO A 250 29.83 39.78 -53.50
C PRO A 250 29.05 38.78 -54.37
N LEU A 251 27.82 39.14 -54.74
CA LEU A 251 26.97 38.35 -55.63
C LEU A 251 27.59 38.29 -57.04
N THR A 252 28.17 37.15 -57.39
CA THR A 252 28.50 36.82 -58.78
C THR A 252 27.28 36.18 -59.45
N ARG A 253 26.85 36.75 -60.58
CA ARG A 253 25.72 36.26 -61.37
C ARG A 253 26.08 34.94 -62.04
N ILE A 254 25.57 33.83 -61.52
CA ILE A 254 25.69 32.52 -62.17
C ILE A 254 24.68 32.49 -63.33
N ILE A 255 25.18 32.55 -64.57
CA ILE A 255 24.39 32.33 -65.77
C ILE A 255 24.33 30.82 -66.00
N THR A 256 23.17 30.20 -65.80
CA THR A 256 22.93 28.81 -66.16
C THR A 256 22.57 28.69 -67.65
N PRO A 257 23.28 27.90 -68.47
CA PRO A 257 22.81 27.56 -69.80
C PRO A 257 21.61 26.60 -69.71
N ALA A 258 20.60 26.81 -70.57
CA ALA A 258 19.42 25.97 -70.64
C ALA A 258 19.77 24.61 -71.25
N THR A 259 19.43 23.52 -70.57
CA THR A 259 19.47 22.17 -71.15
C THR A 259 18.16 21.45 -70.87
N LYS A 260 17.36 21.30 -71.93
CA LYS A 260 16.17 20.43 -72.00
C LYS A 260 16.61 18.98 -71.84
N TRP A 261 16.18 18.26 -70.81
CA TRP A 261 16.02 16.80 -70.84
C TRP A 261 14.98 16.35 -69.80
N SER A 262 13.96 15.62 -70.27
CA SER A 262 12.94 14.95 -69.47
C SER A 262 13.37 13.52 -69.15
N PRO A 263 13.14 12.98 -67.93
CA PRO A 263 13.20 11.55 -67.68
C PRO A 263 11.81 10.92 -67.58
N ILE A 264 11.68 9.81 -68.28
CA ILE A 264 10.53 8.93 -68.47
C ILE A 264 10.20 8.13 -67.20
N LEU A 265 8.91 8.03 -66.86
CA LEU A 265 8.36 7.13 -65.84
C LEU A 265 8.60 5.66 -66.22
N LYS A 266 9.15 4.86 -65.30
CA LYS A 266 9.13 3.39 -65.39
C LYS A 266 8.14 2.81 -64.36
N PRO A 267 7.25 1.90 -64.77
CA PRO A 267 6.18 1.35 -63.93
C PRO A 267 6.64 0.22 -62.99
N ALA A 268 5.84 0.01 -61.94
CA ALA A 268 5.99 -1.04 -60.94
C ALA A 268 5.84 -2.46 -61.55
N PRO A 269 6.50 -3.50 -60.99
CA PRO A 269 6.43 -4.86 -61.52
C PRO A 269 5.06 -5.51 -61.31
N ASP A 270 4.60 -6.18 -62.37
CA ASP A 270 3.31 -6.83 -62.55
C ASP A 270 3.21 -8.17 -61.78
N SER A 271 2.15 -8.35 -61.00
CA SER A 271 1.90 -9.56 -60.20
C SER A 271 1.08 -10.60 -60.99
N LYS A 272 1.71 -11.25 -61.97
CA LYS A 272 1.14 -12.47 -62.61
C LYS A 272 2.21 -13.51 -62.96
N LYS A 273 2.45 -14.47 -62.06
CA LYS A 273 2.72 -15.88 -62.42
C LYS A 273 2.47 -16.78 -61.22
N GLY A 274 1.68 -17.84 -61.46
CA GLY A 274 0.99 -18.62 -60.43
C GLY A 274 1.83 -19.65 -59.67
N LEU A 275 1.27 -20.05 -58.52
CA LEU A 275 1.56 -21.28 -57.81
C LEU A 275 0.19 -21.97 -57.59
N GLU A 276 -0.02 -23.11 -58.25
CA GLU A 276 -1.18 -23.98 -58.06
C GLU A 276 -1.02 -24.82 -56.78
N ILE A 277 -2.04 -24.87 -55.92
CA ILE A 277 -2.23 -25.86 -54.84
C ILE A 277 -3.75 -26.12 -54.70
N PRO A 278 -4.23 -27.36 -54.48
CA PRO A 278 -5.48 -27.87 -55.05
C PRO A 278 -6.79 -27.54 -54.30
N LYS A 279 -7.91 -27.72 -55.03
CA LYS A 279 -9.30 -27.54 -54.60
C LYS A 279 -9.67 -28.45 -53.42
N ALA A 280 -10.30 -27.86 -52.40
CA ALA A 280 -11.21 -28.56 -51.49
C ALA A 280 -12.55 -27.82 -51.45
N ASN A 281 -13.62 -28.53 -51.84
CA ASN A 281 -15.02 -28.13 -51.72
C ASN A 281 -15.40 -27.94 -50.25
N VAL A 282 -16.11 -26.85 -49.88
CA VAL A 282 -17.28 -26.90 -48.99
C VAL A 282 -18.18 -25.66 -49.20
N GLY A 283 -19.43 -25.94 -49.60
CA GLY A 283 -20.70 -25.32 -49.17
C GLY A 283 -20.80 -23.83 -48.83
N THR A 284 -21.55 -23.12 -49.65
CA THR A 284 -22.26 -21.88 -49.29
C THR A 284 -23.22 -22.10 -48.12
N THR A 285 -23.20 -21.21 -47.12
CA THR A 285 -24.42 -20.85 -46.39
C THR A 285 -24.43 -19.34 -46.17
N ASN A 286 -25.48 -18.70 -46.68
CA ASN A 286 -25.81 -17.30 -46.46
C ASN A 286 -26.06 -17.03 -44.98
N GLN A 287 -25.60 -15.88 -44.47
CA GLN A 287 -26.48 -15.03 -43.66
C GLN A 287 -26.01 -13.57 -43.63
N GLN A 288 -26.98 -12.70 -43.87
CA GLN A 288 -26.90 -11.25 -43.98
C GLN A 288 -26.36 -10.61 -42.70
N PHE A 289 -25.48 -9.61 -42.84
CA PHE A 289 -25.34 -8.56 -41.83
C PHE A 289 -25.60 -7.17 -42.38
N LYS A 290 -26.31 -6.46 -41.53
CA LYS A 290 -26.97 -5.17 -41.63
C LYS A 290 -25.99 -4.04 -42.01
N LYS A 291 -26.42 -3.21 -42.95
CA LYS A 291 -25.76 -1.98 -43.43
C LYS A 291 -25.52 -1.02 -42.25
N LEU A 292 -24.28 -0.66 -41.95
CA LEU A 292 -23.93 0.46 -41.06
C LEU A 292 -23.10 1.50 -41.84
N SER A 293 -23.44 2.77 -41.63
CA SER A 293 -22.96 3.93 -42.38
C SER A 293 -21.53 4.34 -42.02
N THR A 294 -20.77 4.60 -43.08
CA THR A 294 -19.41 5.19 -43.17
C THR A 294 -19.34 6.53 -42.43
N PRO A 295 -18.81 6.59 -41.18
CA PRO A 295 -17.40 6.98 -40.99
C PRO A 295 -16.67 6.27 -39.81
N ALA A 296 -17.18 5.15 -39.28
CA ALA A 296 -16.59 4.47 -38.10
C ALA A 296 -15.48 3.43 -38.39
N ILE A 297 -15.07 3.23 -39.66
CA ILE A 297 -14.13 2.15 -40.04
C ILE A 297 -12.67 2.62 -40.21
N VAL A 298 -12.38 3.93 -40.25
CA VAL A 298 -11.02 4.42 -40.54
C VAL A 298 -10.06 4.36 -39.33
N GLY A 299 -10.55 4.12 -38.10
CA GLY A 299 -9.70 4.04 -36.90
C GLY A 299 -9.24 2.63 -36.49
N ILE A 300 -9.89 1.56 -36.95
CA ILE A 300 -9.66 0.18 -36.43
C ILE A 300 -8.83 -0.69 -37.39
N VAL A 301 -8.64 -0.27 -38.65
CA VAL A 301 -7.93 -1.09 -39.66
C VAL A 301 -6.42 -0.76 -39.79
N VAL A 302 -5.91 0.30 -39.13
CA VAL A 302 -4.47 0.65 -39.21
C VAL A 302 -3.65 0.15 -38.01
N GLY A 303 -4.28 -0.32 -36.92
CA GLY A 303 -3.58 -0.83 -35.74
C GLY A 303 -3.19 -2.31 -35.79
N SER A 304 -3.90 -3.13 -36.58
CA SER A 304 -3.79 -4.59 -36.51
C SER A 304 -2.79 -5.21 -37.50
N GLN A 305 -2.20 -4.43 -38.41
CA GLN A 305 -1.18 -4.93 -39.34
C GLN A 305 0.26 -4.62 -38.93
N VAL A 306 0.49 -3.80 -37.89
CA VAL A 306 1.85 -3.46 -37.39
C VAL A 306 2.30 -4.40 -36.25
N ALA A 307 1.39 -5.17 -35.64
CA ALA A 307 1.72 -6.09 -34.55
C ALA A 307 2.04 -7.54 -34.99
N LEU A 308 1.80 -7.90 -36.26
CA LEU A 308 2.02 -9.27 -36.75
C LEU A 308 3.27 -9.47 -37.61
N THR A 309 4.07 -8.42 -37.86
CA THR A 309 5.36 -8.53 -38.57
C THR A 309 6.58 -8.42 -37.65
N SER A 310 6.42 -8.07 -36.38
CA SER A 310 7.53 -8.02 -35.40
C SER A 310 7.75 -9.33 -34.62
N LEU A 311 6.93 -10.37 -34.84
CA LEU A 311 7.09 -11.69 -34.22
C LEU A 311 7.60 -12.80 -35.16
N ALA A 312 7.81 -12.53 -36.45
CA ALA A 312 8.30 -13.52 -37.42
C ALA A 312 9.80 -13.41 -37.78
N VAL A 313 10.53 -12.41 -37.27
CA VAL A 313 11.97 -12.21 -37.63
C VAL A 313 12.92 -12.23 -36.42
N GLY A 314 12.42 -12.27 -35.18
CA GLY A 314 13.25 -12.17 -33.96
C GLY A 314 13.65 -13.50 -33.28
N ALA A 315 13.11 -14.64 -33.69
CA ALA A 315 13.23 -15.89 -32.93
C ALA A 315 14.41 -16.85 -33.29
N PRO A 316 15.09 -16.79 -34.46
CA PRO A 316 16.23 -17.68 -34.69
C PRO A 316 17.61 -17.11 -34.30
N TYR A 317 17.75 -15.83 -33.93
CA TYR A 317 19.08 -15.22 -33.77
C TYR A 317 19.74 -15.39 -32.38
N LEU A 318 19.04 -15.99 -31.40
CA LEU A 318 19.57 -16.14 -30.03
C LEU A 318 20.02 -17.57 -29.66
N ILE A 319 19.89 -18.56 -30.54
CA ILE A 319 20.26 -19.96 -30.21
C ILE A 319 21.66 -20.35 -30.75
N LYS A 320 22.34 -19.51 -31.54
CA LYS A 320 23.67 -19.84 -32.10
C LYS A 320 24.89 -19.23 -31.38
N ARG A 321 24.72 -18.53 -30.24
CA ARG A 321 25.83 -17.89 -29.50
C ARG A 321 26.24 -18.57 -28.17
N PHE A 322 25.62 -19.69 -27.78
CA PHE A 322 25.98 -20.43 -26.56
C PHE A 322 26.27 -21.92 -26.80
N LYS A 323 27.03 -22.23 -27.86
CA LYS A 323 27.82 -23.46 -27.95
C LYS A 323 29.24 -23.11 -28.38
N LYS A 324 30.07 -22.78 -27.39
CA LYS A 324 31.51 -23.02 -27.39
C LYS A 324 31.91 -23.32 -25.95
#